data_AF-A0AA41TWB8-F1
#
_entry.id   AF-A0AA41TWB8-F1
#
_cell.length_a   1.000
_cell.length_b   1.000
_cell.length_c   1.000
_cell.angle_alpha   90.00
_cell.angle_beta   90.00
_cell.angle_gamma   90.00
#
_symmetry.space_group_name_H-M   'P 1'
#
loop_
_entity.id
_entity.type
_entity.pdbx_description
1 polymer ?
#
loop_
_entity_poly.entity_id
_entity_poly.type
_entity_poly.pdbx_seq_one_letter_code
_entity_poly.pdbx_strand_id
1 'polypeptide(L)'
;MILLVSLVFGALAAITLVAASTGYRGIACDPDRGYVFPEHVVRDPELNRRANQSVAFWCTGVSVLAVAPLFPLVQLMTDGVEGQSLTTSSATVLAAYGLGLVAMGRVPFELIKRYAAAPTGTPAGD
;
A
#
# COMPACT_ATOMS: atom_id res chain seq x y z
N MET A 1 -7.06 13.21 -19.69
CA MET A 1 -6.24 13.38 -18.47
C MET A 1 -6.96 12.91 -17.22
N ILE A 2 -8.18 13.38 -16.92
CA ILE A 2 -8.98 12.94 -15.75
C ILE A 2 -9.13 11.42 -15.70
N LEU A 3 -9.58 10.79 -16.80
CA LEU A 3 -9.69 9.32 -16.89
C LEU A 3 -8.39 8.58 -16.58
N LEU A 4 -7.25 9.09 -17.07
CA LEU A 4 -5.94 8.49 -16.81
C LEU A 4 -5.59 8.55 -15.32
N VAL A 5 -5.79 9.72 -14.69
CA VAL A 5 -5.53 9.92 -13.26
C VAL A 5 -6.44 9.03 -12.42
N SER A 6 -7.74 8.98 -12.73
CA SER A 6 -8.70 8.10 -12.06
C SER A 6 -8.34 6.63 -12.20
N LEU A 7 -7.88 6.20 -13.38
CA LEU A 7 -7.45 4.82 -13.62
C LEU A 7 -6.19 4.48 -12.81
N VAL A 8 -5.22 5.41 -12.71
CA VAL A 8 -4.01 5.21 -11.89
C VAL A 8 -4.35 5.07 -10.41
N PHE A 9 -5.18 5.97 -9.86
CA PHE A 9 -5.60 5.90 -8.46
C PHE A 9 -6.48 4.68 -8.18
N GLY A 10 -7.38 4.34 -9.10
CA GLY A 10 -8.21 3.13 -9.01
C GLY A 10 -7.37 1.85 -9.03
N ALA A 11 -6.39 1.76 -9.93
CA ALA A 11 -5.46 0.64 -9.98
C ALA A 11 -4.62 0.55 -8.70
N LEU A 12 -4.11 1.68 -8.19
CA LEU A 12 -3.37 1.72 -6.93
C LEU A 12 -4.22 1.24 -5.75
N ALA A 13 -5.47 1.71 -5.65
CA ALA A 13 -6.43 1.28 -4.63
C ALA A 13 -6.70 -0.23 -4.72
N ALA A 14 -6.91 -0.76 -5.92
CA ALA A 14 -7.18 -2.17 -6.14
C ALA A 14 -5.98 -3.06 -5.81
N ILE A 15 -4.78 -2.73 -6.30
CA ILE A 15 -3.55 -3.48 -6.04
C ILE A 15 -3.24 -3.49 -4.53
N THR A 16 -3.37 -2.34 -3.87
CA THR A 16 -3.13 -2.23 -2.42
C THR A 16 -4.21 -2.93 -1.60
N LEU A 17 -5.46 -2.95 -2.06
CA LEU A 17 -6.51 -3.74 -1.41
C LEU A 17 -6.24 -5.25 -1.52
N VAL A 18 -5.79 -5.72 -2.68
CA VAL A 18 -5.37 -7.12 -2.87
C VAL A 18 -4.21 -7.43 -1.93
N ALA A 19 -3.19 -6.57 -1.88
CA ALA A 19 -2.08 -6.72 -0.94
C ALA A 19 -2.54 -6.76 0.53
N ALA A 20 -3.47 -5.89 0.93
CA ALA A 20 -4.05 -5.90 2.26
C ALA A 20 -4.78 -7.22 2.54
N SER A 21 -5.57 -7.71 1.58
CA SER A 21 -6.25 -9.01 1.67
C SER A 21 -5.26 -10.16 1.84
N THR A 22 -4.13 -10.15 1.12
CA THR A 22 -3.09 -11.17 1.31
C THR A 22 -2.50 -11.15 2.72
N GLY A 23 -2.28 -9.96 3.30
CA GLY A 23 -1.84 -9.81 4.69
C GLY A 23 -2.88 -10.31 5.69
N TYR A 24 -4.17 -9.97 5.53
CA TYR A 24 -5.24 -10.46 6.41
C TYR A 24 -5.42 -11.97 6.35
N ARG A 25 -5.19 -12.59 5.18
CA ARG A 25 -5.26 -14.04 5.01
C ARG A 25 -4.02 -14.78 5.52
N GLY A 26 -2.98 -14.06 5.97
CA GLY A 26 -1.74 -14.67 6.45
C GLY A 26 -0.83 -15.22 5.34
N ILE A 27 -1.12 -14.91 4.08
CA ILE A 27 -0.43 -15.47 2.90
C ILE A 27 0.63 -14.51 2.33
N ALA A 28 0.88 -13.36 2.96
CA ALA A 28 1.90 -12.43 2.46
C ALA A 28 3.31 -13.04 2.50
N CYS A 29 3.56 -13.98 3.42
CA CYS A 29 4.83 -14.71 3.53
C CYS A 29 4.83 -16.08 2.85
N ASP A 30 3.76 -16.41 2.11
CA ASP A 30 3.67 -17.68 1.36
C ASP A 30 4.67 -17.64 0.19
N PRO A 31 5.60 -18.61 0.07
CA PRO A 31 6.59 -18.63 -1.01
C PRO A 31 5.97 -18.85 -2.40
N ASP A 32 4.78 -19.44 -2.50
CA ASP A 32 4.12 -19.74 -3.77
C ASP A 32 3.15 -18.63 -4.22
N ARG A 33 2.64 -17.83 -3.27
CA ARG A 33 1.53 -16.88 -3.50
C ARG A 33 1.77 -15.47 -2.95
N GLY A 34 2.77 -15.29 -2.10
CA GLY A 34 3.05 -14.07 -1.36
C GLY A 34 4.24 -13.30 -1.91
N TYR A 35 4.87 -12.51 -1.05
CA TYR A 35 6.05 -11.72 -1.37
C TYR A 35 7.33 -12.43 -0.95
N VAL A 36 8.43 -12.10 -1.62
CA VAL A 36 9.75 -12.64 -1.29
C VAL A 36 10.26 -12.00 0.00
N PHE A 37 10.23 -12.76 1.09
CA PHE A 37 10.81 -12.41 2.38
C PHE A 37 11.97 -13.35 2.74
N PRO A 38 12.89 -12.92 3.64
CA PRO A 38 13.95 -13.80 4.14
C PRO A 38 13.38 -15.07 4.79
N GLU A 39 14.03 -16.23 4.55
CA GLU A 39 13.51 -17.53 5.03
C GLU A 39 13.25 -17.60 6.54
N HIS A 40 14.06 -16.92 7.35
CA HIS A 40 13.87 -16.90 8.81
C HIS A 40 12.58 -16.18 9.23
N VAL A 41 12.14 -15.15 8.49
CA VAL A 41 10.85 -14.46 8.72
C VAL A 41 9.68 -15.38 8.37
N VAL A 42 9.85 -16.19 7.31
CA VAL A 42 8.82 -17.13 6.85
C VAL A 42 8.66 -18.28 7.84
N ARG A 43 9.76 -18.82 8.38
CA ARG A 43 9.79 -19.96 9.31
C ARG A 43 9.36 -19.60 10.74
N ASP A 44 9.65 -18.39 11.20
CA ASP A 44 9.25 -17.95 12.53
C ASP A 44 7.77 -17.49 12.53
N PRO A 45 6.87 -18.18 13.27
CA PRO A 45 5.44 -17.86 13.26
C PRO A 45 5.14 -16.46 13.82
N GLU A 46 5.96 -15.91 14.72
CA GLU A 46 5.77 -14.58 15.29
C GLU A 46 6.15 -13.50 14.26
N LEU A 47 7.31 -13.65 13.60
CA LEU A 47 7.75 -12.72 12.56
C LEU A 47 6.84 -12.78 11.33
N ASN A 48 6.37 -13.97 10.95
CA ASN A 48 5.42 -14.17 9.86
C ASN A 48 4.09 -13.45 10.15
N ARG A 49 3.56 -13.56 11.38
CA ARG A 49 2.34 -12.86 11.79
C ARG A 49 2.53 -11.34 11.77
N ARG A 50 3.65 -10.83 12.28
CA ARG A 50 3.98 -9.39 12.26
C ARG A 50 4.14 -8.85 10.84
N ALA A 51 4.75 -9.61 9.94
CA ALA A 51 4.89 -9.24 8.53
C ALA A 51 3.52 -9.14 7.85
N ASN A 52 2.67 -10.16 8.00
CA ASN A 52 1.31 -10.16 7.48
C ASN A 52 0.46 -8.99 8.01
N GLN A 53 0.53 -8.72 9.31
CA GLN A 53 -0.21 -7.61 9.94
C GLN A 53 0.30 -6.25 9.45
N SER A 54 1.61 -6.10 9.25
CA SER A 54 2.20 -4.87 8.71
C SER A 54 1.71 -4.60 7.29
N VAL A 55 1.74 -5.62 6.41
CA VAL A 55 1.23 -5.52 5.05
C VAL A 55 -0.26 -5.18 5.07
N ALA A 56 -1.07 -5.88 5.88
CA ALA A 56 -2.49 -5.63 6.00
C ALA A 56 -2.80 -4.17 6.40
N PHE A 57 -2.14 -3.66 7.44
CA PHE A 57 -2.37 -2.32 7.97
C PHE A 57 -1.97 -1.22 6.96
N TRP A 58 -0.73 -1.27 6.46
CA TRP A 58 -0.22 -0.24 5.56
C TRP A 58 -0.92 -0.25 4.21
N CYS A 59 -1.15 -1.43 3.62
CA CYS A 59 -1.83 -1.51 2.35
C CYS A 59 -3.32 -1.13 2.44
N THR A 60 -3.99 -1.39 3.58
CA THR A 60 -5.36 -0.90 3.82
C THR A 60 -5.38 0.63 3.86
N GLY A 61 -4.45 1.23 4.62
CA GLY A 61 -4.33 2.69 4.70
C GLY A 61 -4.10 3.33 3.33
N VAL A 62 -3.18 2.77 2.53
CA VAL A 62 -2.92 3.24 1.16
C VAL A 62 -4.14 3.06 0.27
N SER A 63 -4.85 1.93 0.37
CA SER A 63 -6.04 1.67 -0.44
C SER A 63 -7.15 2.68 -0.16
N VAL A 64 -7.47 2.93 1.11
CA VAL A 64 -8.47 3.92 1.53
C VAL A 64 -8.08 5.33 1.06
N LEU A 65 -6.82 5.70 1.24
CA LEU A 65 -6.32 7.01 0.80
C LEU A 65 -6.32 7.15 -0.73
N ALA A 66 -6.03 6.09 -1.48
CA ALA A 66 -6.08 6.09 -2.94
C ALA A 66 -7.51 6.29 -3.49
N VAL A 67 -8.54 5.93 -2.73
CA VAL A 67 -9.95 6.16 -3.09
C VAL A 67 -10.37 7.62 -2.87
N ALA A 68 -9.79 8.33 -1.89
CA ALA A 68 -10.16 9.71 -1.58
C ALA A 68 -10.16 10.68 -2.80
N PRO A 69 -9.12 10.71 -3.66
CA PRO A 69 -9.12 11.57 -4.84
C PRO A 69 -10.08 11.11 -5.95
N LEU A 70 -10.59 9.87 -5.91
CA LEU A 70 -11.52 9.38 -6.93
C LEU A 70 -12.89 10.04 -6.80
N PHE A 71 -13.35 10.35 -5.59
CA PHE A 71 -14.66 10.95 -5.37
C PHE A 71 -14.86 12.28 -6.14
N PRO A 72 -14.01 13.32 -5.97
CA PRO A 72 -14.15 14.55 -6.74
C PRO A 72 -13.89 14.36 -8.24
N LEU A 73 -13.03 13.40 -8.65
CA LEU A 73 -12.79 13.10 -10.06
C LEU A 73 -14.00 12.47 -10.74
N VAL A 74 -14.75 11.62 -10.02
CA VAL A 74 -15.99 11.01 -10.52
C VAL A 74 -17.08 12.06 -10.64
N GLN A 75 -17.25 12.94 -9.65
CA GLN A 75 -18.20 14.06 -9.75
C GLN A 75 -17.92 14.94 -10.97
N LEU A 76 -16.65 15.27 -11.21
CA LEU A 76 -16.25 16.06 -12.37
C LEU A 76 -16.55 15.36 -13.70
N MET A 77 -16.57 14.03 -13.73
CA MET A 77 -16.94 13.24 -14.90
C MET A 77 -18.47 13.14 -15.09
N THR A 78 -19.25 13.03 -14.01
CA THR A 78 -20.71 12.89 -14.07
C THR A 78 -21.43 14.22 -14.30
N ASP A 79 -20.91 15.30 -13.75
CA ASP A 79 -21.55 16.63 -13.84
C ASP A 79 -21.39 17.26 -15.24
N GLY A 80 -20.62 16.64 -16.14
CA GLY A 80 -20.57 17.02 -17.54
C GLY A 80 -20.19 18.49 -17.77
N VAL A 81 -19.44 19.10 -16.84
CA VAL A 81 -19.07 20.51 -16.94
C VAL A 81 -18.08 20.69 -18.09
N GLU A 82 -18.62 21.01 -19.26
CA GLU A 82 -17.87 21.40 -20.45
C GLU A 82 -16.87 22.52 -20.06
N GLY A 83 -15.58 22.18 -20.03
CA GLY A 83 -14.49 23.13 -19.82
C GLY A 83 -13.74 23.05 -18.49
N GLN A 84 -14.22 22.28 -17.50
CA GLN A 84 -13.50 22.15 -16.22
C GLN A 84 -12.42 21.07 -16.31
N SER A 85 -11.26 21.47 -16.82
CA SER A 85 -10.07 20.61 -16.92
C SER A 85 -9.31 20.56 -15.60
N LEU A 86 -8.62 19.44 -15.35
CA LEU A 86 -7.60 19.36 -14.31
C LEU A 86 -6.52 20.40 -14.64
N THR A 87 -6.46 21.47 -13.86
CA THR A 87 -5.37 22.46 -13.94
C THR A 87 -4.02 21.79 -13.70
N THR A 88 -2.95 22.30 -14.31
CA THR A 88 -1.58 21.79 -14.10
C THR A 88 -1.19 21.75 -12.61
N SER A 89 -1.69 22.70 -11.81
CA SER A 89 -1.47 22.73 -10.36
C SER A 89 -2.14 21.56 -9.64
N SER A 90 -3.41 21.25 -9.93
CA SER A 90 -4.11 20.12 -9.31
C SER A 90 -3.54 18.77 -9.76
N ALA A 91 -3.11 18.66 -11.03
CA ALA A 91 -2.39 17.50 -11.51
C ALA A 91 -1.06 17.29 -10.78
N THR A 92 -0.29 18.36 -10.53
CA THR A 92 0.96 18.30 -9.76
C THR A 92 0.73 17.84 -8.32
N VAL A 93 -0.29 18.37 -7.65
CA VAL A 93 -0.65 17.96 -6.28
C VAL A 93 -1.07 16.49 -6.23
N LEU A 94 -1.89 16.03 -7.18
CA LEU A 94 -2.29 14.63 -7.27
C LEU A 94 -1.11 13.71 -7.56
N ALA A 95 -0.15 14.13 -8.39
CA ALA A 95 1.06 13.37 -8.65
C ALA A 95 1.93 13.23 -7.38
N ALA A 96 2.15 14.33 -6.66
CA ALA A 96 2.87 14.32 -5.38
C ALA A 96 2.17 13.44 -4.34
N TYR A 97 0.84 13.52 -4.27
CA TYR A 97 0.02 12.67 -3.41
C TYR A 97 0.17 11.18 -3.75
N GLY A 98 0.06 10.83 -5.04
CA GLY A 98 0.26 9.46 -5.51
C GLY A 98 1.66 8.93 -5.19
N LEU A 99 2.71 9.75 -5.34
CA LEU A 99 4.08 9.38 -4.94
C LEU A 99 4.18 9.11 -3.44
N GLY A 100 3.51 9.91 -2.61
CA GLY A 100 3.42 9.68 -1.16
C GLY A 100 2.77 8.34 -0.81
N LEU A 101 1.68 7.98 -1.50
CA LEU A 101 1.03 6.68 -1.34
C LEU A 101 1.93 5.50 -1.74
N VAL A 102 2.67 5.63 -2.84
CA VAL A 102 3.65 4.62 -3.26
C VAL A 102 4.76 4.48 -2.21
N ALA A 103 5.25 5.58 -1.64
CA ALA A 103 6.23 5.54 -0.57
C ALA A 103 5.68 4.84 0.69
N MET A 104 4.44 5.15 1.10
CA MET A 104 3.77 4.47 2.21
C MET A 104 3.60 2.96 1.95
N GLY A 105 3.28 2.56 0.72
CA GLY A 105 3.18 1.14 0.34
C GLY A 105 4.49 0.37 0.47
N ARG A 106 5.64 1.05 0.46
CA ARG A 106 6.97 0.44 0.67
C ARG A 106 7.34 0.27 2.14
N VAL A 107 6.75 1.07 3.04
CA VAL A 107 7.01 1.03 4.47
C VAL A 107 6.92 -0.38 5.08
N PRO A 108 5.88 -1.21 4.84
CA PRO A 108 5.81 -2.54 5.45
C PRO A 108 7.01 -3.41 5.07
N PHE A 109 7.48 -3.36 3.82
CA PHE A 109 8.64 -4.13 3.36
C PHE A 109 9.94 -3.66 4.01
N GLU A 110 10.12 -2.35 4.18
CA GLU A 110 11.29 -1.79 4.87
C GLU A 110 11.28 -2.11 6.36
N LEU A 111 10.10 -2.10 7.00
CA LEU A 111 9.95 -2.56 8.39
C LEU A 111 10.34 -4.03 8.51
N ILE A 112 9.84 -4.89 7.60
CA ILE A 112 10.16 -6.32 7.59
C ILE A 112 11.66 -6.57 7.49
N LYS A 113 12.35 -5.87 6.58
CA LYS A 113 13.81 -5.97 6.47
C LYS A 113 14.55 -5.56 7.75
N ARG A 114 14.07 -4.53 8.45
CA ARG A 114 14.71 -4.02 9.68
C ARG A 114 14.66 -5.01 10.83
N TYR A 115 13.50 -5.60 11.10
CA TYR A 115 13.41 -6.61 12.17
C TYR A 115 13.92 -7.98 11.74
N ALA A 116 13.95 -8.29 10.43
CA ALA A 116 14.67 -9.44 9.90
C ALA A 116 16.19 -9.32 10.07
N ALA A 117 16.74 -8.10 10.00
CA ALA A 117 18.16 -7.84 10.19
C ALA A 117 18.57 -7.68 11.67
N ALA A 118 17.60 -7.48 12.57
CA ALA A 118 17.87 -7.43 14.00
C ALA A 118 18.17 -8.86 14.49
N PRO A 119 19.33 -9.13 15.10
CA PRO A 119 19.61 -10.44 15.66
C PRO A 119 18.58 -10.71 16.76
N THR A 120 17.82 -11.78 16.61
CA THR A 120 17.03 -12.38 17.70
C THR A 120 18.01 -12.88 18.75
N GLY A 121 18.37 -12.01 19.70
CA GLY A 121 19.38 -12.34 20.70
C GLY A 121 19.64 -11.22 21.70
N THR A 122 18.66 -10.93 22.56
CA THR A 122 18.94 -10.59 23.97
C THR A 122 17.79 -11.10 24.85
N PRO A 123 17.93 -12.25 25.53
CA PRO A 123 17.30 -12.38 26.84
C PRO A 123 18.10 -11.55 27.84
N ALA A 124 17.53 -10.46 28.32
CA ALA A 124 17.89 -9.86 29.60
C ALA A 124 16.65 -10.12 30.48
N GLY A 125 16.62 -11.01 31.46
CA GLY A 125 17.75 -11.35 32.32
C GLY A 125 18.10 -10.11 33.12
N ASP A 126 17.20 -9.72 34.04
CA ASP A 126 17.42 -9.09 35.34
C ASP A 126 16.10 -9.18 36.15
#